data_AF-A0A662LSF4-F1
#
_entry.id   AF-A0A662LSF4-F1
#
_cell.length_a   1.000
_cell.length_b   1.000
_cell.length_c   1.000
_cell.angle_alpha   90.00
_cell.angle_beta   90.00
_cell.angle_gamma   90.00
#
_symmetry.space_group_name_H-M   'P 1'
#
loop_
_entity.id
_entity.type
_entity.pdbx_description
1 polymer ?
#
loop_
_entity_poly.entity_id
_entity_poly.type
_entity_poly.pdbx_seq_one_letter_code
_entity_poly.pdbx_strand_id
1 'polypeptide(L)'
;MKLSDWKKALVQAQNYQLGSDYVYVAFPDTKETLIQKKVVPLLIKKGIGLLFIDVETKQVKEFIRPALSSRKLGTITLKEIQRRQRKKRKTPHMF
;
A
#
# COMPACT_ATOMS: atom_id res chain seq x y z
N MET A 1 14.99 3.04 -11.37
CA MET A 1 13.54 3.21 -11.63
C MET A 1 13.35 4.47 -12.48
N LYS A 2 12.77 4.37 -13.69
CA LYS A 2 12.41 5.56 -14.47
C LYS A 2 11.09 6.11 -13.91
N LEU A 3 10.96 7.44 -13.83
CA LEU A 3 9.81 8.15 -13.25
C LEU A 3 8.43 7.82 -13.87
N SER A 4 8.36 7.03 -14.95
CA SER A 4 7.13 6.55 -15.58
C SER A 4 6.34 5.51 -14.76
N ASP A 5 6.94 4.90 -13.73
CA ASP A 5 6.31 3.79 -12.97
C ASP A 5 5.48 4.21 -11.74
N TRP A 6 5.22 5.50 -11.52
CA TRP A 6 4.46 5.99 -10.35
C TRP A 6 3.04 5.38 -10.25
N LYS A 7 2.43 5.02 -11.39
CA LYS A 7 1.13 4.32 -11.41
C LYS A 7 1.22 2.95 -10.74
N LYS A 8 2.31 2.21 -10.96
CA LYS A 8 2.54 0.91 -10.32
C LYS A 8 2.77 1.08 -8.82
N ALA A 9 3.54 2.09 -8.42
CA ALA A 9 3.74 2.44 -7.01
C ALA A 9 2.40 2.76 -6.32
N LEU A 10 1.50 3.48 -6.99
CA LEU A 10 0.16 3.77 -6.46
C LEU A 10 -0.66 2.49 -6.25
N VAL A 11 -0.65 1.56 -7.21
CA VAL A 11 -1.36 0.27 -7.09
C VAL A 11 -0.76 -0.57 -5.95
N GLN A 12 0.56 -0.61 -5.83
CA GLN A 12 1.24 -1.31 -4.74
C GLN A 12 0.87 -0.71 -3.39
N ALA A 13 0.92 0.61 -3.23
CA ALA A 13 0.54 1.27 -1.99
C ALA A 13 -0.92 0.97 -1.59
N GLN A 14 -1.82 0.97 -2.57
CA GLN A 14 -3.22 0.59 -2.36
C GLN A 14 -3.42 -0.87 -1.92
N ASN A 15 -2.55 -1.78 -2.36
CA ASN A 15 -2.57 -3.18 -1.91
C ASN A 15 -2.01 -3.31 -0.49
N TYR A 16 -0.93 -2.59 -0.17
CA TYR A 16 -0.38 -2.57 1.19
C TYR A 16 -1.36 -1.98 2.21
N GLN A 17 -2.22 -1.04 1.80
CA GLN A 17 -3.29 -0.53 2.65
C GLN A 17 -4.22 -1.64 3.17
N LEU A 18 -4.30 -2.81 2.53
CA LEU A 18 -5.15 -3.91 3.01
C LEU A 18 -4.60 -4.61 4.26
N GLY A 19 -3.30 -4.47 4.55
CA GLY A 19 -2.60 -5.16 5.64
C GLY A 19 -1.84 -4.22 6.59
N SER A 20 -1.86 -2.91 6.34
CA SER A 20 -1.15 -1.92 7.14
C SER A 20 -2.05 -0.75 7.51
N ASP A 21 -1.87 -0.24 8.73
CA ASP A 21 -2.62 0.93 9.24
C ASP A 21 -2.23 2.22 8.51
N TYR A 22 -0.95 2.38 8.17
CA TYR A 22 -0.45 3.55 7.45
C TYR A 22 0.45 3.10 6.30
N VAL A 23 0.34 3.78 5.16
CA VAL A 23 1.15 3.48 3.98
C VAL A 23 1.77 4.76 3.45
N TYR A 24 3.07 4.69 3.19
CA TYR A 24 3.83 5.76 2.55
C TYR A 24 4.35 5.30 1.20
N VAL A 25 4.49 6.23 0.28
CA VAL A 25 5.33 6.08 -0.91
C VAL A 25 6.54 6.98 -0.74
N ALA A 26 7.73 6.42 -0.94
CA ALA A 26 8.97 7.16 -0.93
C ALA A 26 9.42 7.48 -2.35
N PHE A 27 9.80 8.73 -2.58
CA PHE A 27 10.43 9.16 -3.81
C PHE A 27 11.80 9.77 -3.50
N PRO A 28 12.79 9.62 -4.38
CA PRO A 28 13.98 10.43 -4.31
C PRO A 28 13.59 11.91 -4.44
N ASP A 29 14.25 12.80 -3.69
CA ASP A 29 14.06 14.25 -3.79
C ASP A 29 14.68 14.77 -5.11
N THR A 30 14.07 14.40 -6.24
CA THR A 30 14.41 14.93 -7.56
C THR A 30 13.56 16.17 -7.83
N LYS A 31 14.16 17.20 -8.46
CA LYS A 31 13.49 18.47 -8.82
C LYS A 31 12.36 18.32 -9.85
N GLU A 32 11.86 17.12 -10.12
CA GLU A 32 10.81 16.82 -11.09
C GLU A 32 9.42 17.20 -10.55
N THR A 33 9.18 18.51 -10.55
CA THR A 33 7.95 19.18 -10.12
C THR A 33 6.69 18.72 -10.86
N LEU A 34 6.82 18.26 -12.12
CA LEU A 34 5.67 17.84 -12.94
C LEU A 34 5.00 16.55 -12.43
N ILE A 35 5.77 15.62 -11.88
CA ILE A 35 5.23 14.36 -11.35
C ILE A 35 4.59 14.62 -9.99
N GLN A 36 5.26 15.41 -9.15
CA GLN A 36 4.73 15.81 -7.85
C GLN A 36 3.32 16.44 -7.99
N LYS A 37 3.13 17.37 -8.94
CA LYS A 37 1.82 17.99 -9.19
C LYS A 37 0.70 17.01 -9.54
N LYS A 38 0.99 15.92 -10.25
CA LYS A 38 -0.02 14.91 -10.64
C LYS A 38 -0.22 13.83 -9.58
N VAL A 39 0.85 13.41 -8.91
CA VAL A 39 0.84 12.28 -7.98
C VAL A 39 0.35 12.71 -6.59
N VAL A 40 0.75 13.88 -6.11
CA VAL A 40 0.38 14.39 -4.77
C VAL A 40 -1.14 14.41 -4.56
N PRO A 41 -1.97 14.98 -5.45
CA PRO A 41 -3.42 14.98 -5.26
C PRO A 41 -4.03 13.57 -5.21
N LEU A 42 -3.46 12.63 -5.99
CA LEU A 42 -3.92 11.25 -6.03
C LEU A 42 -3.58 10.49 -4.73
N LEU A 43 -2.39 10.72 -4.18
CA LEU A 43 -1.98 10.13 -2.89
C LEU A 43 -2.84 10.66 -1.75
N ILE A 44 -3.06 11.98 -1.69
CA ILE A 44 -3.94 12.62 -0.69
C ILE A 44 -5.35 12.03 -0.77
N LYS A 45 -5.94 11.97 -1.97
CA LYS A 45 -7.28 11.41 -2.19
C LYS A 45 -7.41 9.95 -1.72
N LYS A 46 -6.30 9.20 -1.73
CA LYS A 46 -6.25 7.79 -1.32
C LYS A 46 -5.78 7.61 0.13
N GLY A 47 -5.46 8.68 0.84
CA GLY A 47 -4.95 8.63 2.21
C GLY A 47 -3.55 8.03 2.32
N ILE A 48 -2.75 8.09 1.25
CA ILE A 48 -1.40 7.54 1.21
C ILE A 48 -0.40 8.66 1.49
N GLY A 49 0.55 8.39 2.39
CA GLY A 49 1.60 9.32 2.75
C GLY A 49 2.71 9.42 1.70
N LEU A 50 3.48 10.49 1.77
CA LEU A 50 4.57 10.75 0.83
C LEU A 50 5.83 11.19 1.58
N LEU A 51 6.92 10.49 1.32
CA LEU A 51 8.25 10.79 1.82
C LEU A 51 9.16 11.16 0.65
N PHE A 52 9.91 12.25 0.80
CA PHE A 52 11.04 12.56 -0.06
C PHE A 52 12.33 12.13 0.62
N ILE A 53 13.15 11.40 -0.11
CA ILE A 53 14.44 10.92 0.38
C ILE A 53 15.52 11.63 -0.42
N ASP A 54 16.31 12.44 0.26
CA ASP A 54 17.57 12.92 -0.30
C ASP A 54 18.56 11.76 -0.29
N VAL A 55 18.92 11.29 -1.48
CA VAL A 55 19.75 10.09 -1.66
C VAL A 55 21.20 10.35 -1.26
N GLU A 56 21.66 11.60 -1.38
CA GLU A 56 23.03 12.00 -1.05
C GLU A 56 23.19 12.17 0.46
N THR A 57 22.28 12.92 1.09
CA THR A 57 22.35 13.21 2.53
C THR A 57 21.67 12.13 3.39
N LYS A 58 20.98 11.17 2.75
CA LYS A 58 20.14 10.13 3.40
C LYS A 58 19.06 10.70 4.31
N GLN A 59 18.70 11.97 4.13
CA GLN A 59 17.66 12.61 4.91
C GLN A 59 16.28 12.28 4.35
N VAL A 60 15.33 12.07 5.24
CA VAL A 60 13.93 11.81 4.90
C VAL A 60 13.10 13.01 5.29
N LYS A 61 12.34 13.55 4.35
CA LYS A 61 11.39 14.64 4.56
C LYS A 61 9.98 14.10 4.34
N GLU A 62 9.14 14.22 5.35
CA GLU A 62 7.72 13.92 5.22
C GLU A 62 7.02 15.09 4.52
N PHE A 63 6.34 14.78 3.41
CA PHE A 63 5.59 15.78 2.64
C PHE A 63 4.08 15.64 2.80
N ILE A 64 3.58 14.40 2.91
CA ILE A 64 2.16 14.11 3.14
C ILE A 64 2.08 13.08 4.25
N ARG A 65 1.30 13.41 5.28
CA ARG A 65 0.94 12.47 6.34
C ARG A 65 -0.16 11.53 5.86
N PRO A 66 -0.03 10.21 6.02
CA PRO A 66 -1.01 9.23 5.60
C PRO A 66 -2.26 9.31 6.48
N ALA A 67 -3.38 8.90 5.91
CA ALA A 67 -4.57 8.61 6.68
C ALA A 67 -4.51 7.15 7.19
N LEU A 68 -5.23 6.89 8.29
CA LEU A 68 -5.43 5.51 8.75
C LEU A 68 -6.17 4.72 7.66
N SER A 69 -5.62 3.58 7.28
CA SER A 69 -6.21 2.72 6.28
C SER A 69 -7.53 2.14 6.78
N SER A 70 -8.60 2.40 6.04
CA SER A 70 -9.89 1.74 6.22
C SER A 70 -10.00 0.42 5.46
N ARG A 71 -9.00 0.10 4.64
CA ARG A 71 -8.98 -1.10 3.81
C ARG A 71 -8.54 -2.30 4.65
N LYS A 72 -9.25 -3.41 4.51
CA LYS A 72 -8.90 -4.68 5.15
C LYS A 72 -8.96 -5.78 4.11
N LEU A 73 -8.01 -6.71 4.14
CA LEU A 73 -7.96 -7.93 3.31
C LEU A 73 -9.16 -8.87 3.53
N GLY A 74 -10.03 -8.53 4.46
CA GLY A 74 -11.21 -9.27 4.88
C GLY A 74 -11.16 -9.56 6.37
N THR A 75 -12.31 -9.76 6.98
CA THR A 75 -12.38 -10.20 8.37
C THR A 75 -12.17 -11.71 8.39
N ILE A 76 -10.93 -12.17 8.59
CA ILE A 76 -10.69 -13.57 8.90
C ILE A 76 -11.22 -13.79 10.32
N THR A 77 -12.49 -14.16 10.41
CA THR A 77 -13.07 -14.58 11.69
C THR A 77 -12.64 -16.01 11.98
N LEU A 78 -12.49 -16.34 13.28
CA LEU A 78 -12.26 -17.72 13.72
C LEU A 78 -13.33 -18.67 13.17
N LYS A 79 -14.57 -18.19 13.02
CA LYS A 79 -15.67 -18.92 12.38
C LYS A 79 -15.36 -19.27 10.92
N GLU A 80 -14.81 -18.34 10.14
CA GLU A 80 -14.45 -18.55 8.73
C GLU A 80 -13.28 -19.55 8.60
N ILE A 81 -12.30 -19.49 9.50
CA ILE A 81 -11.20 -20.46 9.58
C ILE A 81 -11.73 -21.87 9.88
N GLN A 82 -12.57 -22.01 10.91
CA GLN A 82 -13.16 -23.29 11.31
C GLN A 82 -14.05 -23.89 10.21
N ARG A 83 -14.83 -23.06 9.49
CA ARG A 83 -15.65 -23.49 8.35
C ARG A 83 -14.80 -24.10 7.23
N ARG A 84 -13.67 -23.47 6.88
CA ARG A 84 -12.73 -23.96 5.86
C ARG A 84 -12.07 -25.29 6.28
N GLN A 85 -11.68 -25.42 7.54
CA GLN A 85 -11.12 -26.66 8.08
C GLN A 85 -12.12 -27.82 8.05
N ARG A 86 -13.39 -27.56 8.42
CA ARG A 86 -14.47 -28.58 8.35
C ARG A 86 -14.77 -29.05 6.92
N LYS A 87 -14.71 -28.16 5.92
CA LYS A 87 -14.89 -28.53 4.50
C LYS A 87 -13.76 -29.41 3.97
N LYS A 88 -12.50 -29.13 4.32
CA LYS A 88 -11.35 -29.96 3.94
C LYS A 88 -11.39 -31.38 4.53
N ARG A 89 -11.96 -31.55 5.73
CA ARG A 89 -12.13 -32.87 6.36
C ARG A 89 -13.27 -33.71 5.78
N LYS A 90 -14.20 -33.10 5.03
CA LYS A 90 -15.38 -33.78 4.48
C LYS A 90 -15.22 -34.28 3.04
N THR A 91 -14.06 -34.06 2.41
CA THR A 91 -13.75 -34.64 1.10
C THR A 91 -13.00 -35.94 1.35
N PRO A 92 -13.65 -37.12 1.25
CA PRO A 92 -12.89 -38.37 1.28
C PRO A 92 -12.05 -38.42 0.00
N HIS A 93 -10.77 -38.76 0.13
CA HIS A 93 -10.03 -39.28 -1.02
C HIS A 93 -10.70 -40.59 -1.41
N MET A 94 -11.51 -40.55 -2.49
CA MET A 94 -11.85 -41.75 -3.23
C MET A 94 -10.58 -42.18 -3.95
N PHE A 95 -9.90 -43.17 -3.36
CA PHE A 95 -8.99 -44.06 -4.08
C PHE A 95 -9.82 -45.18 -4.71
#